data_AF-A0A136MFF7-F1
#
_entry.id   AF-A0A136MFF7-F1
#
_cell.length_a   1.000
_cell.length_b   1.000
_cell.length_c   1.000
_cell.angle_alpha   90.00
_cell.angle_beta   90.00
_cell.angle_gamma   90.00
#
_symmetry.space_group_name_H-M   'P 1'
#
loop_
_entity.id
_entity.type
_entity.pdbx_description
1 polymer ?
#
loop_
_entity_poly.entity_id
_entity_poly.type
_entity_poly.pdbx_seq_one_letter_code
_entity_poly.pdbx_strand_id
1 'polypeptide(L)'
;MVSFGKVSNELRHKQEAVCRVDTVLNLASTPGTPLSEVLQQGIEQYALEGFSDEWHHHHQGGLTGYEGRDVRATPDAPDLIQAPDAVAWNPSITGVKSEDTFLVRDKGVENLTLSEDWPQITSSTSLGTLARPDILER
;
A
#
# COMPACT_ATOMS: atom_id res chain seq x y z
N MET A 1 -6.98 -3.61 10.49
CA MET A 1 -6.81 -3.38 11.96
C MET A 1 -8.15 -3.53 12.67
N VAL A 2 -8.18 -3.98 13.94
CA VAL A 2 -9.42 -4.06 14.75
C VAL A 2 -9.32 -3.09 15.94
N SER A 3 -10.42 -2.41 16.26
CA SER A 3 -10.58 -1.59 17.46
C SER A 3 -11.74 -2.11 18.30
N PHE A 4 -11.49 -2.44 19.57
CA PHE A 4 -12.52 -2.88 20.55
C PHE A 4 -13.22 -1.71 21.26
N GLY A 5 -13.21 -0.55 20.61
CA GLY A 5 -13.74 0.70 21.11
C GLY A 5 -13.86 1.69 19.96
N LYS A 6 -14.47 2.84 20.24
CA LYS A 6 -14.66 3.87 19.22
C LYS A 6 -13.31 4.34 18.67
N VAL A 7 -13.14 4.24 17.36
CA VAL A 7 -11.96 4.74 16.64
C VAL A 7 -11.97 6.26 16.69
N SER A 8 -10.86 6.85 17.12
CA SER A 8 -10.69 8.30 17.18
C SER A 8 -10.65 8.91 15.77
N ASN A 9 -11.04 10.18 15.66
CA ASN A 9 -10.95 10.89 14.38
C ASN A 9 -9.51 10.96 13.84
N GLU A 10 -8.52 11.02 14.74
CA GLU A 10 -7.10 10.97 14.37
C GLU A 10 -6.74 9.64 13.70
N LEU A 11 -7.15 8.50 14.27
CA LEU A 11 -6.88 7.19 13.68
C LEU A 11 -7.61 7.00 12.35
N ARG A 12 -8.83 7.51 12.21
CA ARG A 12 -9.54 7.50 10.91
C ARG A 12 -8.80 8.31 9.85
N HIS A 13 -8.37 9.52 10.21
CA HIS A 13 -7.61 10.37 9.30
C HIS A 13 -6.31 9.70 8.85
N LYS A 14 -5.56 9.11 9.80
CA LYS A 14 -4.34 8.34 9.49
C LYS A 14 -4.65 7.11 8.62
N GLN A 15 -5.75 6.38 8.89
CA GLN A 15 -6.15 5.23 8.10
C GLN A 15 -6.43 5.64 6.65
N GLU A 16 -7.21 6.69 6.44
CA GLU A 16 -7.50 7.21 5.10
C GLU A 16 -6.23 7.64 4.36
N ALA A 17 -5.32 8.32 5.06
CA ALA A 17 -4.03 8.74 4.50
C ALA A 17 -3.16 7.55 4.08
N VAL A 18 -2.97 6.55 4.96
CA VAL A 18 -2.17 5.37 4.62
C VAL A 18 -2.81 4.53 3.51
N CYS A 19 -4.15 4.48 3.44
CA CYS A 19 -4.85 3.84 2.33
C CYS A 19 -4.59 4.54 0.98
N ARG A 20 -4.42 5.87 0.95
CA ARG A 20 -4.06 6.62 -0.27
C ARG A 20 -2.63 6.31 -0.70
N VAL A 21 -1.68 6.27 0.24
CA VAL A 21 -0.29 5.84 -0.03
C VAL A 21 -0.28 4.42 -0.60
N ASP A 22 -0.98 3.49 0.04
CA ASP A 22 -1.07 2.10 -0.40
C ASP A 22 -1.71 1.97 -1.80
N THR A 23 -2.71 2.81 -2.08
CA THR A 23 -3.33 2.86 -3.41
C THR A 23 -2.35 3.33 -4.48
N VAL A 24 -1.52 4.35 -4.20
CA VAL A 24 -0.47 4.80 -5.12
C VAL A 24 0.54 3.69 -5.38
N LEU A 25 1.06 3.06 -4.32
CA LEU A 25 2.05 1.98 -4.43
C LEU A 25 1.55 0.82 -5.31
N ASN A 26 0.31 0.36 -5.09
CA ASN A 26 -0.27 -0.72 -5.87
C ASN A 26 -0.60 -0.31 -7.31
N LEU A 27 -1.18 0.88 -7.55
CA LEU A 27 -1.52 1.31 -8.90
C LEU A 27 -0.30 1.70 -9.76
N ALA A 28 0.79 2.16 -9.13
CA ALA A 28 2.06 2.41 -9.81
C ALA A 28 2.87 1.13 -10.10
N SER A 29 2.47 -0.02 -9.53
CA SER A 29 3.09 -1.31 -9.78
C SER A 29 2.69 -1.86 -11.15
N THR A 30 3.31 -1.34 -12.21
CA THR A 30 3.07 -1.75 -13.59
C THR A 30 4.28 -2.44 -14.20
N PRO A 31 4.10 -3.35 -15.19
CA PRO A 31 5.23 -4.02 -15.84
C PRO A 31 6.24 -3.05 -16.43
N GLY A 32 7.52 -3.28 -16.14
CA GLY A 32 8.64 -2.43 -16.57
C GLY A 32 8.97 -1.27 -15.62
N THR A 33 8.17 -1.02 -14.58
CA THR A 33 8.47 0.01 -13.58
C THR A 33 9.47 -0.52 -12.54
N PRO A 34 10.57 0.19 -12.24
CA PRO A 34 11.46 -0.16 -11.15
C PRO A 34 10.78 -0.06 -9.78
N LEU A 35 11.09 -0.96 -8.86
CA LEU A 35 10.60 -0.88 -7.47
C LEU A 35 10.93 0.45 -6.79
N SER A 36 12.12 1.02 -7.06
CA SER A 36 12.55 2.31 -6.53
C SER A 36 11.63 3.46 -6.98
N GLU A 37 11.14 3.44 -8.22
CA GLU A 37 10.22 4.45 -8.74
C GLU A 37 8.84 4.35 -8.08
N VAL A 38 8.32 3.14 -7.90
CA VAL A 38 7.06 2.92 -7.17
C VAL A 38 7.19 3.41 -5.72
N LEU A 39 8.28 3.07 -5.05
CA LEU A 39 8.57 3.54 -3.70
C LEU A 39 8.61 5.07 -3.63
N GLN A 40 9.29 5.72 -4.59
CA GLN A 40 9.38 7.18 -4.65
C GLN A 40 8.00 7.83 -4.77
N GLN A 41 7.09 7.29 -5.60
CA GLN A 41 5.71 7.77 -5.69
C GLN A 41 4.95 7.60 -4.36
N GLY A 42 5.16 6.50 -3.65
CA GLY A 42 4.61 6.31 -2.31
C GLY A 42 5.13 7.33 -1.29
N ILE A 43 6.43 7.65 -1.33
CA ILE A 43 7.06 8.69 -0.49
C ILE A 43 6.48 10.07 -0.79
N GLU A 44 6.26 10.39 -2.07
CA GLU A 44 5.59 11.63 -2.46
C GLU A 44 4.15 11.68 -1.95
N GLN A 45 3.41 10.56 -2.02
CA GLN A 45 2.08 10.48 -1.45
C GLN A 45 2.10 10.68 0.08
N TYR A 46 3.06 10.10 0.81
CA TYR A 46 3.24 10.38 2.24
C TYR A 46 3.39 11.87 2.54
N ALA A 47 4.17 12.59 1.74
CA ALA A 47 4.35 14.04 1.90
C ALA A 47 3.04 14.80 1.63
N LEU A 48 2.28 14.42 0.60
CA LEU A 48 0.96 15.01 0.30
C LEU A 48 -0.05 14.80 1.42
N GLU A 49 0.01 13.66 2.11
CA GLU A 49 -0.84 13.36 3.26
C GLU A 49 -0.39 14.06 4.57
N GLY A 50 0.77 14.74 4.57
CA GLY A 50 1.32 15.40 5.75
C GLY A 50 2.14 14.48 6.68
N PHE A 51 2.60 13.33 6.17
CA PHE A 51 3.32 12.29 6.92
C PHE A 51 4.67 11.93 6.27
N SER A 52 5.43 12.95 5.85
CA SER A 52 6.65 12.80 5.03
C SER A 52 7.72 11.88 5.60
N ASP A 53 7.78 11.70 6.91
CA ASP A 53 8.84 10.93 7.58
C ASP A 53 8.44 9.49 7.91
N GLU A 54 7.14 9.15 7.86
CA GLU A 54 6.61 7.86 8.31
C GLU A 54 7.16 6.66 7.52
N TRP A 55 7.54 6.87 6.26
CA TRP A 55 8.11 5.80 5.44
C TRP A 55 9.46 5.28 5.96
N HIS A 56 10.19 6.07 6.77
CA HIS A 56 11.45 5.64 7.38
C HIS A 56 11.26 4.67 8.55
N HIS A 57 10.07 4.64 9.16
CA HIS A 57 9.81 3.85 10.37
C HIS A 57 9.54 2.37 10.08
N HIS A 58 9.31 2.01 8.82
CA HIS A 58 9.01 0.66 8.40
C HIS A 58 9.47 0.44 6.96
N HIS A 59 9.87 -0.77 6.57
CA HIS A 59 10.11 -1.04 5.15
C HIS A 59 8.77 -0.99 4.39
N GLN A 60 8.74 -0.52 3.15
CA GLN A 60 7.45 -0.26 2.49
C GLN A 60 6.87 -1.46 1.74
N GLY A 61 7.64 -2.54 1.60
CA GLY A 61 7.21 -3.76 0.93
C GLY A 61 8.08 -4.05 -0.29
N GLY A 62 7.48 -4.63 -1.33
CA GLY A 62 8.15 -4.97 -2.59
C GLY A 62 7.57 -6.22 -3.22
N LEU A 63 8.37 -6.91 -4.04
CA LEU A 63 7.99 -8.19 -4.65
C LEU A 63 7.86 -9.27 -3.57
N THR A 64 6.88 -10.15 -3.74
CA THR A 64 6.59 -11.24 -2.82
C THR A 64 6.28 -12.53 -3.56
N GLY A 65 6.48 -13.66 -2.90
CA GLY A 65 6.25 -14.98 -3.48
C GLY A 65 6.47 -16.07 -2.46
N TYR A 66 7.60 -16.78 -2.56
CA TYR A 66 7.94 -17.84 -1.61
C TYR A 66 8.50 -17.28 -0.30
N GLU A 67 9.31 -16.23 -0.37
CA GLU A 67 9.81 -15.54 0.81
C GLU A 67 8.82 -14.48 1.29
N GLY A 68 8.95 -14.06 2.55
CA GLY A 68 8.14 -12.96 3.08
C GLY A 68 8.29 -11.67 2.28
N ARG A 69 9.45 -11.46 1.64
CA ARG A 69 9.68 -10.54 0.51
C ARG A 69 10.78 -11.15 -0.36
N ASP A 70 10.48 -11.45 -1.61
CA ASP A 70 11.47 -11.93 -2.57
C ASP A 70 12.45 -10.80 -2.92
N VAL A 71 11.92 -9.57 -3.05
CA VAL A 71 12.72 -8.34 -3.17
C VAL A 71 12.08 -7.23 -2.35
N ARG A 72 12.88 -6.59 -1.48
CA ARG A 72 12.44 -5.41 -0.73
C ARG A 72 12.68 -4.16 -1.56
N ALA A 73 11.69 -3.28 -1.64
CA ALA A 73 11.84 -1.97 -2.25
C ALA A 73 12.76 -1.10 -1.40
N THR A 74 13.79 -0.56 -2.03
CA THR A 74 14.68 0.47 -1.51
C THR A 74 14.78 1.60 -2.53
N PRO A 75 15.25 2.81 -2.13
CA PRO A 75 15.41 3.93 -3.07
C PRO A 75 16.34 3.64 -4.26
N ASP A 76 17.15 2.59 -4.18
CA ASP A 76 18.12 2.14 -5.17
C ASP A 76 17.78 0.77 -5.80
N ALA A 77 16.65 0.14 -5.43
CA ALA A 77 16.24 -1.16 -5.97
C ALA A 77 15.95 -1.05 -7.50
N PRO A 78 16.76 -1.71 -8.36
CA PRO A 78 16.62 -1.60 -9.81
C PRO A 78 15.65 -2.64 -10.38
N ASP A 79 15.19 -3.59 -9.57
CA ASP A 79 14.31 -4.68 -9.98
C ASP A 79 13.04 -4.14 -10.63
N LEU A 80 12.81 -4.58 -11.87
CA LEU A 80 11.65 -4.19 -12.66
C LEU A 80 10.50 -5.11 -12.32
N ILE A 81 9.37 -4.54 -11.95
CA ILE A 81 8.12 -5.28 -11.79
C ILE A 81 7.74 -5.90 -13.15
N GLN A 82 7.35 -7.17 -13.18
CA GLN A 82 6.88 -7.89 -14.35
C GLN A 82 5.41 -8.32 -14.20
N ALA A 83 4.81 -8.75 -15.31
CA ALA A 83 3.56 -9.51 -15.27
C ALA A 83 3.86 -10.98 -15.62
N PRO A 84 3.43 -11.97 -14.82
CA PRO A 84 2.79 -11.84 -13.51
C PRO A 84 3.81 -11.82 -12.35
N ASP A 85 3.91 -10.71 -11.62
CA ASP A 85 4.53 -10.65 -10.30
C ASP A 85 3.47 -10.41 -9.21
N ALA A 86 3.72 -10.92 -8.01
CA ALA A 86 2.97 -10.51 -6.84
C ALA A 86 3.73 -9.41 -6.07
N VAL A 87 3.00 -8.39 -5.65
CA VAL A 87 3.51 -7.32 -4.79
C VAL A 87 2.76 -7.30 -3.47
N ALA A 88 3.49 -7.04 -2.39
CA ALA A 88 2.92 -6.78 -1.07
C ALA A 88 3.55 -5.50 -0.51
N TRP A 89 2.89 -4.38 -0.84
CA TRP A 89 3.16 -3.09 -0.24
C TRP A 89 2.49 -3.01 1.13
N ASN A 90 3.18 -2.43 2.10
CA ASN A 90 2.68 -2.36 3.47
C ASN A 90 2.98 -1.04 4.19
N PRO A 91 2.58 0.10 3.58
CA PRO A 91 2.77 1.39 4.18
C PRO A 91 2.08 1.48 5.54
N SER A 92 2.71 2.21 6.44
CA SER A 92 2.21 2.52 7.77
C SER A 92 2.34 4.00 8.07
N ILE A 93 1.43 4.50 8.89
CA ILE A 93 1.57 5.77 9.63
C ILE A 93 1.42 5.38 11.09
N THR A 94 2.20 5.93 12.02
CA THR A 94 2.19 5.53 13.43
C THR A 94 0.76 5.35 13.98
N GLY A 95 0.41 4.09 14.27
CA GLY A 95 -0.91 3.66 14.75
C GLY A 95 -1.79 2.94 13.73
N VAL A 96 -1.46 2.97 12.43
CA VAL A 96 -2.23 2.35 11.33
C VAL A 96 -1.32 1.73 10.28
N LYS A 97 -1.84 0.76 9.53
CA LYS A 97 -1.19 0.12 8.38
C LYS A 97 -2.25 -0.33 7.39
N SER A 98 -1.95 -0.22 6.10
CA SER A 98 -2.74 -0.83 5.04
C SER A 98 -1.84 -1.79 4.25
N GLU A 99 -2.32 -3.00 3.99
CA GLU A 99 -1.60 -4.04 3.25
C GLU A 99 -2.61 -5.00 2.64
N ASP A 100 -2.38 -5.35 1.38
CA ASP A 100 -2.92 -6.52 0.69
C ASP A 100 -1.84 -7.06 -0.25
N THR A 101 -2.00 -8.30 -0.69
CA THR A 101 -1.19 -8.82 -1.80
C THR A 101 -1.92 -8.59 -3.11
N PHE A 102 -1.25 -7.96 -4.06
CA PHE A 102 -1.76 -7.73 -5.41
C PHE A 102 -0.95 -8.52 -6.44
N LEU A 103 -1.65 -9.02 -7.45
CA LEU A 103 -1.07 -9.60 -8.65
C LEU A 103 -0.99 -8.53 -9.74
N VAL A 104 0.21 -8.27 -10.22
CA VAL A 104 0.45 -7.38 -11.36
C VAL A 104 0.05 -8.09 -12.64
N ARG A 105 -0.79 -7.43 -13.45
CA ARG A 105 -1.24 -7.91 -14.76
C ARG A 105 -0.62 -7.05 -15.85
N ASP A 106 -0.77 -7.47 -17.12
CA ASP A 106 -0.36 -6.64 -18.27
C ASP A 106 -1.00 -5.25 -18.24
N LYS A 107 -2.19 -5.14 -17.62
CA LYS A 107 -2.92 -3.89 -17.41
C LYS A 107 -3.48 -3.85 -15.98
N GLY A 108 -2.82 -3.10 -15.12
CA GLY A 108 -3.25 -2.86 -13.74
C GLY A 108 -2.93 -4.01 -12.79
N VAL A 109 -3.60 -3.99 -11.64
CA VAL A 109 -3.37 -4.93 -10.53
C VAL A 109 -4.68 -5.57 -10.06
N GLU A 110 -4.58 -6.80 -9.56
CA GLU A 110 -5.68 -7.57 -8.99
C GLU A 110 -5.42 -7.87 -7.52
N ASN A 111 -6.34 -7.53 -6.62
CA ASN A 111 -6.20 -7.81 -5.20
C ASN A 111 -6.48 -9.29 -4.91
N LEU A 112 -5.50 -10.02 -4.38
CA LEU A 112 -5.62 -11.44 -4.05
C LEU A 112 -6.10 -11.71 -2.62
N THR A 113 -6.04 -10.71 -1.73
CA THR A 113 -6.33 -10.86 -0.29
C THR A 113 -7.54 -10.04 0.16
N LEU A 114 -8.28 -9.47 -0.79
CA LEU A 114 -9.51 -8.73 -0.50
C LEU A 114 -10.48 -9.61 0.30
N SER A 115 -10.92 -9.10 1.45
CA SER A 115 -11.90 -9.76 2.31
C SER A 115 -13.23 -9.03 2.24
N GLU A 116 -14.27 -9.70 1.73
CA GLU A 116 -15.62 -9.12 1.57
C GLU A 116 -16.29 -8.81 2.93
N ASP A 117 -16.03 -9.63 3.95
CA ASP A 117 -16.58 -9.45 5.30
C ASP A 117 -15.83 -8.40 6.15
N TRP A 118 -14.78 -7.80 5.58
CA TRP A 118 -13.99 -6.75 6.23
C TRP A 118 -14.46 -5.36 5.78
N PRO A 119 -14.53 -4.36 6.67
CA PRO A 119 -14.89 -3.00 6.26
C PRO A 119 -13.83 -2.42 5.33
N GLN A 120 -14.25 -1.63 4.35
CA GLN A 120 -13.39 -1.09 3.31
C GLN A 120 -13.60 0.42 3.15
N ILE A 121 -12.52 1.11 2.77
CA ILE A 121 -12.55 2.48 2.30
C ILE A 121 -12.30 2.47 0.79
N THR A 122 -13.11 3.23 0.06
CA THR A 122 -12.81 3.59 -1.34
C THR A 122 -11.73 4.67 -1.35
N SER A 123 -10.50 4.28 -1.67
CA SER A 123 -9.34 5.19 -1.73
C SER A 123 -9.13 5.65 -3.16
N SER A 124 -9.21 6.96 -3.40
CA SER A 124 -9.05 7.59 -4.72
C SER A 124 -7.82 8.47 -4.75
N THR A 125 -7.01 8.32 -5.80
CA THR A 125 -5.76 9.04 -6.05
C THR A 125 -5.73 9.53 -7.50
N SER A 126 -4.66 10.21 -7.90
CA SER A 126 -4.44 10.58 -9.31
C SER A 126 -4.25 9.37 -10.24
N LEU A 127 -3.81 8.22 -9.72
CA LEU A 127 -3.58 7.00 -10.49
C LEU A 127 -4.83 6.14 -10.67
N GLY A 128 -5.89 6.43 -9.89
CA GLY A 128 -7.13 5.68 -9.89
C GLY A 128 -7.66 5.40 -8.49
N THR A 129 -8.56 4.43 -8.41
CA THR A 129 -9.30 4.10 -7.19
C THR A 129 -9.16 2.62 -6.86
N LEU A 130 -8.90 2.31 -5.58
CA LEU A 130 -8.91 0.94 -5.04
C LEU A 130 -9.75 0.89 -3.77
N ALA A 131 -10.37 -0.28 -3.53
CA ALA A 131 -10.86 -0.61 -2.20
C ALA A 131 -9.68 -1.03 -1.31
N ARG A 132 -9.54 -0.40 -0.15
CA ARG A 132 -8.51 -0.70 0.85
C ARG A 132 -9.17 -1.10 2.18
N PRO A 133 -8.53 -1.95 3.00
CA PRO A 133 -9.09 -2.37 4.28
C PRO A 133 -9.22 -1.18 5.24
N ASP A 134 -10.37 -1.06 5.91
CA ASP A 134 -10.61 -0.10 6.98
C ASP A 134 -10.37 -0.72 8.36
N ILE A 135 -10.57 0.07 9.41
CA ILE A 135 -10.56 -0.34 10.80
C ILE A 135 -11.91 -0.98 11.14
N LEU A 136 -11.87 -2.23 11.57
CA LEU A 136 -13.03 -2.92 12.10
C LEU A 136 -13.30 -2.51 13.55
N GLU A 137 -14.43 -1.84 13.79
CA GLU A 137 -14.92 -1.54 15.14
C GLU A 137 -15.74 -2.72 15.71
N ARG A 138 -15.44 -3.11 16.95
CA ARG A 138 -16.08 -4.19 17.70
C ARG A 138 -16.48 -3.74 19.10
#